data_AF-A0A9X2BAV3-F1
#
_entry.id   AF-A0A9X2BAV3-F1
#
_cell.length_a   1.000
_cell.length_b   1.000
_cell.length_c   1.000
_cell.angle_alpha   90.00
_cell.angle_beta   90.00
_cell.angle_gamma   90.00
#
_symmetry.space_group_name_H-M   'P 1'
#
loop_
_entity.id
_entity.type
_entity.pdbx_description
1 polymer ?
#
loop_
_entity_poly.entity_id
_entity_poly.type
_entity_poly.pdbx_seq_one_letter_code
_entity_poly.pdbx_strand_id
1 'polypeptide(L)'
;MKNINFKEIKDAYQLVEGAKIKGRKYDEVFELGSYDPIKRGYTLYPFEDGVRFEDFCVIVSERELKNNYLIEGVNVNNPIIEQQQVKLSA
;
A
#
# COMPACT_ATOMS: atom_id res chain seq x y z
N MET A 1 3.61 -17.52 4.61
CA MET A 1 3.39 -16.10 4.21
C MET A 1 4.75 -15.42 4.23
N LYS A 2 5.12 -14.69 3.17
CA LYS A 2 6.36 -13.88 3.20
C LYS A 2 6.24 -12.89 4.37
N ASN A 3 7.34 -12.62 5.05
CA ASN A 3 7.37 -11.75 6.22
C ASN A 3 7.20 -10.29 5.76
N ILE A 4 5.96 -9.88 5.48
CA ILE A 4 5.65 -8.53 4.99
C ILE A 4 5.86 -7.57 6.16
N ASN A 5 6.94 -6.80 6.08
CA ASN A 5 7.30 -5.87 7.14
C ASN A 5 6.56 -4.55 6.92
N PHE A 6 5.54 -4.30 7.74
CA PHE A 6 4.79 -3.05 7.73
C PHE A 6 5.50 -2.00 8.59
N LYS A 7 5.69 -0.80 8.04
CA LYS A 7 6.39 0.31 8.67
C LYS A 7 5.52 1.56 8.71
N GLU A 8 5.92 2.53 9.52
CA GLU A 8 5.22 3.81 9.58
C GLU A 8 5.28 4.53 8.22
N ILE A 9 4.17 5.18 7.87
CA ILE A 9 4.10 6.08 6.72
C ILE A 9 4.68 7.42 7.16
N LYS A 10 5.89 7.73 6.68
CA LYS A 10 6.60 8.98 6.97
C LYS A 10 6.29 10.04 5.93
N ASP A 11 6.12 9.64 4.68
CA ASP A 11 5.98 10.54 3.54
C ASP A 11 4.80 10.14 2.64
N ALA A 12 4.19 11.14 1.99
CA ALA A 12 3.13 10.95 1.02
C ALA A 12 3.62 10.20 -0.24
N TYR A 13 4.90 10.27 -0.60
CA TYR A 13 5.48 9.49 -1.70
C TYR A 13 5.40 7.97 -1.48
N GLN A 14 5.18 7.52 -0.25
CA GLN A 14 4.96 6.10 0.03
C GLN A 14 3.53 5.66 -0.33
N LEU A 15 2.58 6.60 -0.40
CA LEU A 15 1.16 6.36 -0.66
C LEU A 15 0.91 6.19 -2.16
N VAL A 16 1.41 5.09 -2.71
CA VAL A 16 1.24 4.72 -4.12
C VAL A 16 0.11 3.72 -4.30
N GLU A 17 -0.54 3.78 -5.46
CA GLU A 17 -1.57 2.81 -5.83
C GLU A 17 -1.01 1.37 -5.82
N GLY A 18 -1.80 0.43 -5.31
CA GLY A 18 -1.41 -0.97 -5.13
C GLY A 18 -0.63 -1.26 -3.84
N ALA A 19 -0.18 -0.23 -3.11
CA ALA A 19 0.52 -0.42 -1.84
C ALA A 19 -0.40 -1.11 -0.82
N LYS A 20 0.16 -2.06 -0.07
CA LYS A 20 -0.55 -2.72 1.02
C LYS A 20 -0.36 -1.94 2.30
N ILE A 21 -1.46 -1.66 2.98
CA ILE A 21 -1.45 -1.03 4.30
C ILE A 21 -2.21 -1.88 5.30
N LYS A 22 -1.90 -1.73 6.57
CA LYS A 22 -2.69 -2.32 7.65
C LYS A 22 -2.92 -1.33 8.77
N GLY A 23 -3.97 -1.53 9.55
CA GLY A 23 -4.20 -0.75 10.75
C GLY A 23 -3.05 -0.92 11.76
N ARG A 24 -2.74 0.11 12.55
CA ARG A 24 -1.77 -0.03 13.66
C ARG A 24 -2.26 -0.97 14.76
N LYS A 25 -3.57 -1.08 14.93
CA LYS A 25 -4.24 -1.85 16.00
C LYS A 25 -4.90 -3.14 15.52
N TYR A 26 -5.00 -3.32 14.21
CA TYR A 26 -5.76 -4.41 13.58
C TYR A 26 -4.91 -5.03 12.47
N ASP A 27 -5.11 -6.32 12.21
CA ASP A 27 -4.32 -7.05 11.22
C ASP A 27 -4.96 -7.08 9.82
N GLU A 28 -6.13 -6.48 9.66
CA GLU A 28 -6.77 -6.30 8.35
C GLU A 28 -5.85 -5.50 7.41
N VAL A 29 -5.69 -6.04 6.21
CA VAL A 29 -4.88 -5.45 5.14
C VAL A 29 -5.81 -4.81 4.12
N PHE A 30 -5.39 -3.64 3.65
CA PHE A 30 -6.05 -2.91 2.59
C PHE A 30 -5.06 -2.66 1.47
N GLU A 31 -5.55 -2.61 0.24
CA GLU A 31 -4.83 -2.09 -0.91
C GLU A 31 -5.19 -0.61 -1.11
N LEU A 32 -4.16 0.22 -1.28
CA LEU A 32 -4.32 1.64 -1.60
C LEU A 32 -4.74 1.81 -3.06
N GLY A 33 -5.81 2.54 -3.30
CA GLY A 33 -6.16 3.10 -4.60
C GLY A 33 -5.49 4.46 -4.86
N SER A 34 -5.87 5.10 -5.96
CA SER A 34 -5.40 6.43 -6.31
C SER A 34 -5.95 7.52 -5.37
N TYR A 35 -5.24 8.64 -5.29
CA TYR A 35 -5.71 9.85 -4.61
C TYR A 35 -6.85 10.50 -5.39
N ASP A 36 -7.98 10.74 -4.72
CA ASP A 36 -9.13 11.48 -5.23
C ASP A 36 -9.02 12.95 -4.81
N PRO A 37 -8.77 13.90 -5.74
CA PRO A 37 -8.60 15.31 -5.42
C PRO A 37 -9.90 16.01 -5.00
N ILE A 38 -11.06 15.51 -5.44
CA ILE A 38 -12.37 16.07 -5.10
C ILE A 38 -12.70 15.74 -3.65
N LYS A 39 -12.44 14.49 -3.25
CA LYS A 39 -12.72 13.99 -1.90
C LYS A 39 -11.54 14.16 -0.93
N ARG A 40 -10.38 14.58 -1.45
CA ARG A 40 -9.14 14.91 -0.71
C ARG A 40 -8.64 13.74 0.13
N GLY A 41 -8.60 12.56 -0.46
CA GLY A 41 -8.18 11.33 0.23
C GLY A 41 -7.80 10.21 -0.73
N TYR A 42 -7.29 9.13 -0.15
CA TYR A 42 -6.96 7.91 -0.87
C TYR A 42 -8.08 6.90 -0.68
N THR A 43 -8.33 6.12 -1.71
CA THR A 43 -9.28 5.00 -1.61
C THR A 43 -8.57 3.81 -0.98
N LEU A 44 -9.23 3.11 -0.06
CA LEU A 44 -8.77 1.84 0.49
C LEU A 44 -9.74 0.74 0.13
N TYR A 45 -9.20 -0.35 -0.37
CA TYR A 45 -9.94 -1.55 -0.71
C TYR A 45 -9.53 -2.69 0.23
N PRO A 46 -10.48 -3.44 0.81
CA PRO A 46 -10.13 -4.66 1.54
C PRO A 46 -9.29 -5.59 0.67
N PHE A 47 -8.27 -6.21 1.27
CA PHE A 47 -7.35 -7.10 0.58
C PHE A 47 -7.10 -8.37 1.41
N GLU A 48 -7.53 -9.51 0.89
CA GLU A 48 -7.42 -10.80 1.56
C GLU A 48 -7.02 -11.88 0.55
N ASP A 49 -6.14 -12.81 0.95
CA ASP A 49 -5.69 -13.94 0.13
C ASP A 49 -5.24 -13.59 -1.30
N GLY A 50 -4.65 -12.41 -1.48
CA GLY A 50 -4.16 -11.94 -2.79
C GLY A 50 -5.22 -11.24 -3.65
N VAL A 51 -6.44 -11.08 -3.15
CA VAL A 51 -7.58 -10.52 -3.88
C VAL A 51 -7.98 -9.17 -3.28
N ARG A 52 -8.14 -8.18 -4.16
CA ARG A 52 -8.74 -6.89 -3.84
C ARG A 52 -10.25 -6.96 -4.02
N PHE A 53 -11.01 -6.47 -3.05
CA PHE A 53 -12.46 -6.33 -3.15
C PHE A 53 -12.83 -4.89 -3.52
N GLU A 54 -13.50 -4.71 -4.66
CA GLU A 54 -13.87 -3.38 -5.18
C GLU A 54 -15.29 -2.93 -4.80
N ASP A 55 -16.14 -3.88 -4.40
CA ASP A 55 -17.54 -3.62 -4.01
C ASP A 55 -17.66 -2.70 -2.79
N PHE A 56 -16.59 -2.66 -1.97
CA PHE A 56 -16.50 -1.82 -0.78
C PHE A 56 -15.19 -1.06 -0.81
N CYS A 57 -15.29 0.25 -0.65
CA CYS A 57 -14.12 1.08 -0.43
C CYS A 57 -14.42 2.18 0.58
N VAL A 58 -13.36 2.61 1.25
CA VAL A 58 -13.40 3.78 2.13
C VAL A 58 -12.41 4.81 1.63
N ILE A 59 -12.72 6.07 1.86
CA ILE A 59 -11.83 7.17 1.50
C ILE A 59 -11.24 7.72 2.77
N VAL A 60 -9.91 7.75 2.82
CA VAL A 60 -9.15 8.09 4.02
C VAL A 60 -8.18 9.21 3.68
N SER A 61 -8.13 10.21 4.56
CA SER A 61 -7.20 11.34 4.37
C SER A 61 -5.75 10.91 4.57
N GLU A 62 -4.81 11.62 3.95
CA GLU A 62 -3.37 11.40 4.15
C GLU A 62 -2.98 11.43 5.64
N ARG A 63 -3.56 12.37 6.38
CA ARG A 63 -3.32 12.53 7.82
C ARG A 63 -3.76 11.29 8.60
N GLU A 64 -4.92 10.72 8.28
CA GLU A 64 -5.40 9.50 8.93
C GLU A 64 -4.54 8.29 8.57
N LEU A 65 -4.10 8.18 7.32
CA LEU A 65 -3.17 7.13 6.89
C LEU A 65 -1.88 7.17 7.73
N LYS A 66 -1.23 8.33 7.81
CA LYS A 66 0.02 8.51 8.57
C LYS A 66 -0.13 8.17 10.06
N ASN A 67 -1.26 8.56 10.66
CA ASN A 67 -1.47 8.40 12.09
C ASN A 67 -1.93 6.99 12.49
N ASN A 68 -2.76 6.35 11.67
CA ASN A 68 -3.49 5.14 12.08
C ASN A 68 -3.06 3.87 11.35
N TYR A 69 -2.30 3.99 10.26
CA TYR A 69 -1.92 2.86 9.42
C TYR A 69 -0.39 2.68 9.34
N LEU A 70 -0.01 1.48 8.93
CA LEU A 70 1.34 1.10 8.55
C LEU A 70 1.31 0.65 7.09
N ILE A 71 2.38 0.90 6.35
CA ILE A 71 2.50 0.54 4.94
C ILE A 71 3.55 -0.56 4.76
N GLU A 72 3.29 -1.48 3.85
CA GLU A 72 4.27 -2.47 3.41
C GLU A 72 5.56 -1.75 3.02
N GLY A 73 6.68 -2.21 3.56
CA GLY A 73 7.98 -1.63 3.28
C GLY A 73 8.35 -1.76 1.82
N VAL A 74 8.03 -0.75 1.02
CA VAL A 74 8.59 -0.59 -0.32
C VAL A 74 10.09 -0.35 -0.14
N ASN A 75 10.93 -1.23 -0.70
CA ASN A 75 12.37 -0.97 -0.83
C ASN A 75 12.56 0.13 -1.88
N VAL A 76 12.31 1.38 -1.49
CA VAL A 76 12.52 2.57 -2.32
C VAL A 76 13.99 2.75 -2.75
N ASN A 77 14.91 1.98 -2.15
CA ASN A 77 16.33 1.92 -2.50
C ASN A 77 16.73 0.75 -3.40
N ASN A 78 15.81 -0.07 -3.93
CA ASN A 78 16.22 -1.04 -4.95
C ASN A 78 16.39 -0.32 -6.29
N PRO A 79 17.61 -0.23 -6.85
CA PRO A 79 17.79 0.29 -8.19
C PRO A 79 16.98 -0.55 -9.18
N ILE A 80 16.37 0.10 -10.18
CA ILE A 80 15.46 -0.45 -11.19
C ILE A 80 16.12 -1.58 -12.04
N ILE A 81 17.40 -1.85 -11.83
CA ILE A 81 18.25 -2.73 -12.65
C ILE A 81 17.93 -4.22 -12.43
N GLU A 82 17.41 -4.62 -11.27
CA GLU A 82 17.29 -6.06 -10.93
C GLU A 82 16.09 -6.78 -11.55
N GLN A 83 15.09 -6.06 -12.06
CA GLN A 83 13.89 -6.69 -12.65
C GLN A 83 14.05 -7.12 -14.11
N GLN A 84 15.11 -6.70 -14.80
CA GLN A 84 15.37 -7.12 -16.19
C GLN A 84 16.20 -8.41 -16.29
N GLN A 85 16.99 -8.76 -15.28
CA GLN A 85 17.91 -9.91 -15.40
C GLN A 85 17.21 -11.27 -15.27
N VAL A 86 16.03 -11.34 -14.64
CA VAL A 86 15.25 -12.59 -14.49
C VAL A 86 14.52 -12.99 -15.78
N LYS A 87 14.33 -12.06 -16.73
CA LYS A 87 13.67 -12.36 -18.02
C LYS A 87 14.63 -12.76 -19.16
N LEU A 88 15.94 -12.64 -18.96
CA LEU A 88 16.94 -12.97 -20.00
C LEU A 88 17.70 -14.28 -19.75
N SER A 89 17.35 -15.02 -18.70
CA SER A 89 17.98 -16.30 -18.35
C SER A 89 16.99 -17.48 -18.25
N ALA A 90 15.80 -17.35 -18.84
CA ALA A 90 14.85 -18.44 -19.06
C ALA A 90 14.83 -18.83 -20.55
#